data_AF-X1DEW4-F1
#
_entry.id   AF-X1DEW4-F1
#
_cell.length_a   1.000
_cell.length_b   1.000
_cell.length_c   1.000
_cell.angle_alpha   90.00
_cell.angle_beta   90.00
_cell.angle_gamma   90.00
#
_symmetry.space_group_name_H-M   'P 1'
#
loop_
_entity.id
_entity.type
_entity.pdbx_description
1 polymer ?
#
loop_
_entity_poly.entity_id
_entity_poly.type
_entity_poly.pdbx_seq_one_letter_code
_entity_poly.pdbx_strand_id
1 'polypeptide(L)' 'MDILATLLQQNIYTVIAHPPAGFEVAYASDIEGYERFRGWILRYDPLTEEWTLLVASQEVGIDEFIRLRREFKQG' A
#
# COMPACT_ATOMS: atom_id res chain seq x y z
N MET A 1 1.18 -6.61 -14.13
CA MET A 1 0.75 -5.98 -12.86
C MET A 1 1.98 -6.01 -12.01
N ASP A 2 2.46 -4.83 -11.64
CA ASP A 2 3.72 -4.71 -10.93
C ASP A 2 3.41 -4.61 -9.43
N ILE A 3 4.09 -5.44 -8.64
CA ILE A 3 3.93 -5.50 -7.19
C ILE A 3 5.17 -4.88 -6.57
N LEU A 4 4.97 -3.79 -5.82
CA LEU A 4 6.02 -3.18 -5.02
C LEU A 4 5.81 -3.57 -3.56
N ALA A 5 6.74 -4.36 -3.03
CA ALA A 5 6.85 -4.60 -1.60
C ALA A 5 7.91 -3.67 -1.00
N THR A 6 7.61 -3.01 0.11
CA THR A 6 8.55 -2.12 0.81
C THR A 6 8.46 -2.37 2.30
N LEU A 7 9.60 -2.60 2.95
CA LEU A 7 9.69 -2.56 4.41
C LEU A 7 9.52 -1.11 4.87
N LEU A 8 8.52 -0.84 5.70
CA LEU A 8 8.24 0.49 6.26
C LEU A 8 8.95 0.67 7.61
N GLN A 9 8.84 -0.34 8.46
CA GLN A 9 9.35 -0.42 9.83
C GLN A 9 9.70 -1.87 10.15
N GLN A 10 10.33 -2.13 11.30
CA GLN A 10 10.56 -3.50 11.74
C GLN A 10 9.25 -4.30 11.70
N ASN A 11 9.26 -5.39 10.93
CA ASN A 11 8.13 -6.30 10.71
C ASN A 11 6.89 -5.66 10.05
N ILE A 12 6.93 -4.42 9.59
CA ILE A 12 5.80 -3.76 8.92
C ILE A 12 6.16 -3.48 7.47
N TYR A 13 5.30 -3.92 6.57
CA TYR A 13 5.50 -3.88 5.13
C TYR A 13 4.33 -3.20 4.45
N THR A 14 4.62 -2.50 3.35
CA THR A 14 3.62 -2.13 2.36
C THR A 14 3.72 -3.08 1.18
N VAL A 15 2.57 -3.45 0.63
CA VAL A 15 2.44 -4.05 -0.69
C VAL A 15 1.55 -3.16 -1.53
N ILE A 16 2.01 -2.72 -2.70
CA ILE A 16 1.21 -1.95 -3.65
C ILE A 16 1.20 -2.69 -4.98
N ALA A 17 0.01 -2.93 -5.50
CA ALA A 17 -0.21 -3.41 -6.85
C ALA A 17 -0.50 -2.21 -7.77
N HIS A 18 0.39 -1.98 -8.72
CA HIS A 18 0.15 -1.04 -9.82
C HIS A 18 -0.47 -1.78 -11.01
N PRO A 19 -1.40 -1.15 -11.75
CA PRO A 19 -1.86 -1.71 -13.00
C PRO A 19 -0.67 -1.98 -13.95
N PRO A 20 -0.77 -2.98 -14.84
CA PRO A 20 0.29 -3.24 -15.81
C PRO A 20 0.56 -1.97 -16.65
N ALA A 21 1.85 -1.58 -16.72
CA ALA A 21 2.41 -0.34 -17.27
C ALA A 21 2.40 0.84 -16.27
N GLY A 22 3.58 1.10 -15.68
CA GLY A 22 3.82 2.13 -14.68
C GLY A 22 3.20 3.48 -15.02
N PHE A 23 2.30 3.94 -14.16
CA PHE A 23 1.65 5.25 -14.27
C PHE A 23 2.33 6.23 -13.30
N GLU A 24 3.10 7.17 -13.85
CA GLU A 24 3.36 8.47 -13.21
C GLU A 24 2.10 9.33 -13.35
N VAL A 25 1.53 9.82 -12.24
CA VAL A 25 0.31 10.65 -12.26
C VAL A 25 0.59 12.04 -11.72
N ALA A 26 0.32 13.05 -12.55
CA ALA A 26 0.38 14.46 -12.22
C ALA A 26 -0.99 15.14 -12.52
N TYR A 27 -2.05 14.68 -11.84
CA TYR A 27 -3.39 15.28 -11.66
C TYR A 27 -4.42 15.44 -12.82
N ALA A 28 -5.69 15.39 -12.39
CA ALA A 28 -6.97 15.91 -12.91
C ALA A 28 -7.82 15.08 -13.88
N SER A 29 -7.36 13.90 -14.34
CA SER A 29 -8.20 12.94 -15.11
C SER A 29 -8.42 11.57 -14.44
N ASP A 30 -7.87 11.37 -13.24
CA ASP A 30 -8.47 10.90 -11.96
C ASP A 30 -9.66 9.90 -11.86
N ILE A 31 -10.10 9.16 -12.89
CA ILE A 31 -11.21 8.18 -12.71
C ILE A 31 -10.80 6.72 -12.98
N GLU A 32 -9.94 6.42 -13.95
CA GLU A 32 -9.58 5.02 -14.25
C GLU A 32 -8.36 4.47 -13.50
N GLY A 33 -7.51 5.34 -12.94
CA GLY A 33 -6.35 4.94 -12.12
C GLY A 33 -6.71 4.52 -10.69
N TYR A 34 -7.79 5.10 -10.13
CA TYR A 34 -8.28 4.82 -8.77
C TYR A 34 -8.91 3.42 -8.65
N GLU A 35 -9.59 2.92 -9.70
CA GLU A 35 -10.24 1.61 -9.64
C GLU A 35 -9.25 0.45 -9.49
N ARG A 36 -8.01 0.61 -9.95
CA ARG A 36 -7.01 -0.47 -10.00
C ARG A 36 -5.93 -0.39 -8.93
N PHE A 37 -5.75 0.76 -8.27
CA PHE A 37 -4.80 0.83 -7.16
C PHE A 37 -5.25 -0.10 -6.03
N ARG A 38 -4.33 -0.95 -5.57
CA ARG A 38 -4.53 -1.76 -4.38
C ARG A 38 -3.28 -1.67 -3.52
N GLY A 39 -3.45 -1.17 -2.31
CA GLY A 39 -2.41 -1.04 -1.30
C GLY A 39 -2.79 -1.79 -0.04
N TRP A 40 -1.81 -2.46 0.56
CA TRP A 40 -1.93 -3.11 1.86
C TRP A 40 -0.75 -2.72 2.75
N ILE A 41 -1.03 -2.49 4.03
CA ILE A 41 -0.03 -2.42 5.08
C ILE A 41 -0.19 -3.69 5.91
N LEU A 42 0.88 -4.46 6.02
CA LEU A 42 0.91 -5.76 6.65
C LEU A 42 1.94 -5.77 7.78
N ARG A 43 1.66 -6.51 8.85
CA ARG A 43 2.64 -6.83 9.88
C ARG A 43 2.97 -8.32 9.82
N TYR A 44 4.26 -8.64 9.81
CA TYR A 44 4.77 -10.00 9.92
C TYR A 44 5.05 -10.34 11.38
N ASP A 45 4.58 -11.49 11.85
CA ASP A 45 4.98 -12.05 13.14
C ASP A 45 6.01 -13.17 12.90
N PRO A 46 7.29 -13.00 13.28
CA PRO A 46 8.31 -14.01 13.05
C PRO A 46 8.18 -15.23 13.99
N LEU A 47 7.40 -15.15 15.06
CA LEU A 47 7.21 -16.28 15.99
C LEU A 47 6.17 -17.26 15.48
N THR A 48 5.10 -16.75 14.87
CA THR A 48 4.02 -17.58 14.29
C THR A 48 4.15 -17.75 12.77
N GLU A 49 5.05 -17.00 12.13
CA GLU A 49 5.22 -16.91 10.66
C GLU A 49 3.96 -16.40 9.94
N GLU A 50 3.15 -15.60 10.63
CA GLU A 50 1.86 -15.11 10.13
C GLU A 50 1.90 -13.65 9.69
N TRP A 51 0.98 -13.30 8.80
CA TRP A 51 0.78 -11.93 8.31
C TRP A 51 -0.56 -11.39 8.83
N THR A 52 -0.52 -10.24 9.50
CA THR A 52 -1.71 -9.48 9.90
C THR A 52 -1.92 -8.31 8.94
N LEU A 53 -3.12 -8.20 8.38
CA LEU A 53 -3.53 -7.00 7.64
C LEU A 53 -3.81 -5.86 8.63
N LEU A 54 -3.09 -4.75 8.48
CA LEU A 54 -3.30 -3.54 9.28
C LEU A 54 -4.22 -2.53 8.57
N VAL A 55 -3.98 -2.33 7.27
CA VAL A 55 -4.70 -1.33 6.46
C VAL A 55 -4.83 -1.84 5.03
N ALA A 56 -6.02 -1.74 4.44
CA ALA A 56 -6.25 -1.94 3.01
C ALA A 56 -6.78 -0.65 2.37
N SER A 57 -6.21 -0.24 1.23
CA SER A 57 -6.62 0.99 0.53
C SER A 57 -8.06 0.94 0.02
N GLN A 58 -8.62 -0.26 -0.18
CA GLN A 58 -10.02 -0.42 -0.58
C GLN A 58 -11.00 -0.12 0.57
N GLU A 59 -10.54 -0.21 1.82
CA GLU A 59 -11.35 0.05 3.00
C GLU A 59 -11.25 1.52 3.42
N VAL A 60 -10.04 2.08 3.42
CA VAL A 60 -9.78 3.44 3.93
C VAL A 60 -9.70 4.51 2.84
N GLY A 61 -9.64 4.12 1.57
CA GLY A 61 -9.35 5.02 0.45
C GLY A 61 -7.85 5.26 0.24
N ILE A 62 -7.49 5.75 -0.95
CA ILE A 62 -6.08 5.89 -1.37
C ILE A 62 -5.36 6.98 -0.55
N ASP A 63 -5.99 8.12 -0.34
CA ASP A 63 -5.37 9.26 0.35
C ASP A 63 -5.02 8.90 1.80
N GLU A 64 -5.96 8.27 2.50
CA GLU A 64 -5.77 7.82 3.88
C GLU A 64 -4.73 6.71 3.96
N PHE A 65 -4.73 5.77 3.01
CA PHE A 65 -3.68 4.76 2.89
C PHE A 65 -2.29 5.40 2.74
N ILE A 66 -2.14 6.42 1.88
CA ILE A 66 -0.88 7.13 1.67
C ILE A 66 -0.45 7.86 2.96
N ARG A 67 -1.38 8.50 3.67
CA ARG A 67 -1.11 9.15 4.96
C ARG A 67 -0.58 8.15 5.98
N LEU A 68 -1.30 7.05 6.21
CA LEU A 68 -0.93 6.00 7.16
C LEU A 68 0.42 5.36 6.79
N ARG A 69 0.66 5.06 5.51
CA ARG A 69 1.95 4.53 5.04
C ARG A 69 3.12 5.47 5.37
N ARG A 70 2.93 6.79 5.27
CA ARG A 70 3.97 7.77 5.62
C ARG A 70 4.25 7.76 7.12
N GLU A 71 3.21 7.64 7.96
CA GLU A 71 3.35 7.55 9.42
C GLU A 71 4.13 6.28 9.83
N PHE A 72 3.77 5.12 9.26
CA PHE A 72 4.50 3.86 9.45
C PHE A 72 5.94 3.85 8.89
N LYS A 73 6.35 4.86 8.13
CA LYS A 73 7.74 5.00 7.67
C LYS A 73 8.57 5.90 8.59
N GLN A 74 7.92 6.68 9.46
CA GLN A 74 8.55 7.69 10.30
C GLN A 74 8.83 7.23 11.73
N GLY A 75 8.04 6.30 12.27
CA GLY A 75 8.40 5.58 13.50
C GLY A 75 9.46 4.51 13.26
#